data_AF-A0A6N4X3T1-F1
#
_entry.id   AF-A0A6N4X3T1-F1
#
_cell.length_a   1.000
_cell.length_b   1.000
_cell.length_c   1.000
_cell.angle_alpha   90.00
_cell.angle_beta   90.00
_cell.angle_gamma   90.00
#
_symmetry.space_group_name_H-M   'P 1'
#
loop_
_entity.id
_entity.type
_entity.pdbx_description
1 polymer ?
#
loop_
_entity_poly.entity_id
_entity_poly.type
_entity_poly.pdbx_seq_one_letter_code
_entity_poly.pdbx_strand_id
1 'polypeptide(L)'
;MNTLKYIESYRNFILEFEASIKKEYGINDNIYNYLNVLFERKGNLGRYEYLFHGAGCRIMSKGIICEYDFLDYDGNTQYQFSVWKLKTFIESFYDKNIDQSALKESLDTLVVNNKLKKLVIEGRVFDIYLIE
;
A
#
# COMPACT_ATOMS: atom_id res chain seq x y z
N MET A 1 -6.22 -11.40 16.08
CA MET A 1 -6.16 -10.71 14.77
C MET A 1 -4.96 -11.25 13.98
N ASN A 2 -5.13 -11.67 12.72
CA ASN A 2 -4.01 -12.15 11.90
C ASN A 2 -3.48 -11.02 11.00
N THR A 3 -2.68 -10.12 11.59
CA THR A 3 -2.18 -8.89 10.94
C THR A 3 -1.29 -9.18 9.74
N LEU A 4 -0.49 -10.25 9.77
CA LEU A 4 0.34 -10.67 8.63
C LEU A 4 -0.52 -11.02 7.41
N LYS A 5 -1.60 -11.78 7.59
CA LYS A 5 -2.55 -12.09 6.50
C LYS A 5 -3.15 -10.82 5.89
N TYR A 6 -3.42 -9.80 6.70
CA TYR A 6 -3.95 -8.53 6.19
C TYR A 6 -2.91 -7.76 5.37
N ILE A 7 -1.67 -7.73 5.84
CA ILE A 7 -0.55 -7.13 5.10
C ILE A 7 -0.32 -7.85 3.78
N GLU A 8 -0.32 -9.18 3.76
CA GLU A 8 -0.20 -9.97 2.52
C GLU A 8 -1.32 -9.67 1.54
N SER A 9 -2.57 -9.60 2.02
CA SER A 9 -3.72 -9.29 1.15
C SER A 9 -3.64 -7.88 0.59
N TYR A 10 -3.22 -6.92 1.42
CA TYR A 10 -3.01 -5.53 1.04
C TYR A 10 -1.93 -5.41 -0.04
N ARG A 11 -0.78 -6.04 0.18
CA ARG A 11 0.32 -6.10 -0.79
C ARG A 11 -0.10 -6.73 -2.12
N ASN A 12 -0.77 -7.89 -2.06
CA ASN A 12 -1.21 -8.59 -3.27
C ASN A 12 -2.19 -7.73 -4.09
N PHE A 13 -3.08 -6.99 -3.42
CA PHE A 13 -3.99 -6.08 -4.11
C PHE A 13 -3.25 -4.96 -4.86
N ILE A 14 -2.18 -4.41 -4.27
CA ILE A 14 -1.31 -3.42 -4.93
C ILE A 14 -0.62 -4.04 -6.14
N LEU A 15 0.01 -5.21 -5.98
CA LEU A 15 0.72 -5.90 -7.06
C LEU A 15 -0.20 -6.29 -8.22
N GLU A 16 -1.42 -6.74 -7.95
CA GLU A 16 -2.41 -7.05 -8.99
C GLU A 16 -2.80 -5.80 -9.79
N PHE A 17 -2.92 -4.65 -9.12
CA PHE A 17 -3.17 -3.37 -9.77
C PHE A 17 -1.98 -2.95 -10.65
N GLU A 18 -0.76 -2.98 -10.11
CA GLU A 18 0.44 -2.61 -10.86
C GLU A 18 0.66 -3.53 -12.07
N ALA A 19 0.46 -4.85 -11.90
CA ALA A 19 0.56 -5.81 -12.99
C ALA A 19 -0.44 -5.50 -14.11
N SER A 20 -1.63 -4.99 -13.76
CA SER A 20 -2.63 -4.55 -14.74
C SER A 20 -2.13 -3.34 -15.52
N ILE A 21 -1.56 -2.34 -14.86
CA ILE A 21 -0.96 -1.16 -15.52
C ILE A 21 0.20 -1.58 -16.42
N LYS A 22 1.10 -2.43 -15.92
CA LYS A 22 2.23 -2.94 -16.70
C LYS A 22 1.78 -3.65 -17.97
N LYS A 23 0.76 -4.50 -17.85
CA LYS A 23 0.19 -5.23 -18.98
C LYS A 23 -0.45 -4.30 -20.01
N GLU A 24 -1.25 -3.32 -19.57
CA GLU A 24 -1.96 -2.40 -20.47
C GLU A 24 -0.99 -1.55 -21.29
N TYR A 25 0.06 -1.03 -20.65
CA TYR A 25 0.99 -0.08 -21.26
C TYR A 25 2.33 -0.69 -21.71
N GLY A 26 2.49 -2.02 -21.62
CA GLY A 26 3.73 -2.72 -22.01
C GLY A 26 4.96 -2.32 -21.18
N ILE A 27 4.77 -1.98 -19.90
CA ILE A 27 5.85 -1.52 -19.00
C ILE A 27 6.55 -2.73 -18.37
N ASN A 28 7.87 -2.82 -18.53
CA ASN A 28 8.69 -3.91 -17.97
C ASN A 28 9.40 -3.55 -16.64
N ASP A 29 9.32 -2.29 -16.19
CA ASP A 29 9.96 -1.78 -14.98
C ASP A 29 8.93 -1.14 -14.03
N ASN A 30 9.33 -0.21 -13.17
CA ASN A 30 8.47 0.52 -12.24
C ASN A 30 7.46 1.41 -12.99
N ILE A 31 6.17 1.28 -12.67
CA ILE A 31 5.09 2.04 -13.29
C ILE A 31 5.14 3.54 -12.96
N TYR A 32 5.73 3.93 -11.82
CA TYR A 32 5.70 5.33 -11.36
C TYR A 32 6.54 6.26 -12.25
N ASN A 33 7.54 5.72 -12.94
CA ASN A 33 8.35 6.45 -13.92
C ASN A 33 7.55 6.90 -15.15
N TYR A 34 6.36 6.34 -15.35
CA TYR A 34 5.51 6.58 -16.51
C TYR A 34 4.24 7.38 -16.18
N LEU A 35 4.11 7.86 -14.94
CA LEU A 35 3.03 8.76 -14.54
C LEU A 35 3.11 10.07 -15.31
N ASN A 36 2.00 10.48 -15.94
CA ASN A 36 1.89 11.60 -16.89
C ASN A 36 2.76 11.45 -18.16
N VAL A 37 3.25 10.24 -18.44
CA VAL A 37 3.98 9.92 -19.67
C VAL A 37 3.18 8.94 -20.51
N LEU A 38 2.81 7.78 -19.93
CA LEU A 38 2.00 6.75 -20.60
C LEU A 38 0.55 6.73 -20.10
N PHE A 39 0.32 7.16 -18.85
CA PHE A 39 -1.00 7.23 -18.26
C PHE A 39 -1.11 8.38 -17.27
N GLU A 40 -2.32 8.90 -17.13
CA GLU A 40 -2.64 10.02 -16.25
C GLU A 40 -2.55 9.64 -14.76
N ARG A 41 -2.47 10.63 -13.87
CA ARG A 41 -2.50 10.38 -12.42
C ARG A 41 -3.85 9.88 -11.90
N LYS A 42 -4.93 10.03 -12.67
CA LYS A 42 -6.26 9.54 -12.31
C LYS A 42 -6.85 8.82 -13.51
N GLY A 43 -7.43 7.65 -13.29
CA GLY A 43 -8.06 6.92 -14.36
C GLY A 43 -8.79 5.68 -13.90
N ASN A 44 -9.29 4.94 -14.88
CA ASN A 44 -9.89 3.63 -14.70
C ASN A 44 -9.09 2.62 -15.52
N LEU A 45 -8.81 1.45 -14.95
CA LEU A 45 -8.17 0.34 -15.63
C LEU A 45 -8.84 -0.98 -15.22
N GLY A 46 -9.59 -1.58 -16.13
CA GLY A 46 -10.37 -2.78 -15.86
C GLY A 46 -11.34 -2.55 -14.70
N ARG A 47 -11.10 -3.25 -13.57
CA ARG A 47 -11.92 -3.13 -12.34
C ARG A 47 -11.46 -2.03 -11.39
N TYR A 48 -10.32 -1.40 -11.66
CA TYR A 48 -9.69 -0.45 -10.75
C TYR A 48 -9.98 0.99 -11.19
N GLU A 49 -10.44 1.81 -10.25
CA GLU A 49 -10.28 3.27 -10.31
C GLU A 49 -9.04 3.63 -9.50
N TYR A 50 -8.19 4.52 -10.01
CA TYR A 50 -6.96 4.91 -9.33
C TYR A 50 -6.77 6.42 -9.29
N LEU A 51 -6.06 6.88 -8.26
CA LEU A 51 -5.65 8.27 -8.08
C LEU A 51 -4.26 8.33 -7.41
N PHE A 52 -3.27 8.76 -8.17
CA PHE A 52 -1.92 9.04 -7.71
C PHE A 52 -1.81 10.46 -7.13
N HIS A 53 -1.37 10.60 -5.88
CA HIS A 53 -1.23 11.88 -5.17
C HIS A 53 0.11 11.96 -4.43
N GLY A 54 0.92 12.99 -4.70
CA GLY A 54 2.30 13.04 -4.20
C GLY A 54 3.07 11.77 -4.60
N ALA A 55 3.62 11.07 -3.61
CA ALA A 55 4.26 9.77 -3.74
C ALA A 55 3.39 8.60 -3.25
N GLY A 56 2.07 8.77 -3.27
CA GLY A 56 1.10 7.74 -2.92
C GLY A 56 0.04 7.52 -4.00
N CYS A 57 -0.70 6.43 -3.85
CA CYS A 57 -1.75 6.02 -4.75
C CYS A 57 -2.92 5.46 -3.96
N ARG A 58 -4.13 5.91 -4.32
CA ARG A 58 -5.39 5.28 -3.93
C ARG A 58 -5.93 4.44 -5.07
N ILE A 59 -6.31 3.21 -4.79
CA ILE A 59 -6.98 2.27 -5.67
C ILE A 59 -8.36 1.97 -5.09
N MET A 60 -9.39 1.97 -5.94
CA MET A 60 -10.74 1.58 -5.60
C MET A 60 -11.20 0.46 -6.56
N SER A 61 -11.83 -0.59 -6.03
CA SER A 61 -12.42 -1.66 -6.86
C SER A 61 -13.56 -2.34 -6.12
N LYS A 62 -14.78 -2.26 -6.66
CA LYS A 62 -15.99 -2.91 -6.09
C LYS A 62 -16.18 -2.63 -4.59
N GLY A 63 -15.99 -1.38 -4.17
CA GLY A 63 -16.10 -0.97 -2.76
C GLY A 63 -14.83 -1.16 -1.92
N ILE A 64 -13.84 -1.91 -2.41
CA ILE A 64 -12.52 -2.03 -1.77
C ILE A 64 -11.75 -0.74 -1.97
N ILE A 65 -11.12 -0.22 -0.90
CA ILE A 65 -10.27 0.97 -0.92
C ILE A 65 -8.88 0.57 -0.42
N CYS A 66 -7.86 0.73 -1.27
CA CYS A 66 -6.46 0.49 -0.92
C CYS A 66 -5.66 1.77 -1.18
N GLU A 67 -5.02 2.32 -0.16
CA GLU A 67 -4.14 3.49 -0.32
C GLU A 67 -2.77 3.14 0.22
N TYR A 68 -1.71 3.46 -0.52
CA TYR A 68 -0.31 3.14 -0.21
C TYR A 68 0.62 4.24 -0.69
N ASP A 69 1.81 4.32 -0.10
CA ASP A 69 2.90 5.17 -0.61
C ASP A 69 3.94 4.29 -1.29
N PHE A 70 4.53 4.79 -2.37
CA PHE A 70 5.53 4.07 -3.18
C PHE A 70 6.87 4.80 -3.23
N LEU A 71 7.06 5.77 -2.35
CA LEU A 71 8.32 6.46 -2.22
C LEU A 71 9.36 5.52 -1.64
N ASP A 72 10.54 5.49 -2.23
CA ASP A 72 11.66 4.72 -1.72
C ASP A 72 12.50 5.61 -0.79
N TYR A 73 12.41 5.39 0.54
CA TYR A 73 13.20 6.12 1.54
C TYR A 73 14.43 5.36 2.03
N ASP A 74 14.46 4.02 1.89
CA ASP A 74 15.50 3.16 2.45
C ASP A 74 16.26 2.33 1.39
N GLY A 75 15.97 2.56 0.12
CA GLY A 75 16.57 1.90 -1.04
C GLY A 75 16.12 0.46 -1.25
N ASN A 76 15.21 -0.07 -0.41
CA ASN A 76 14.92 -1.50 -0.33
C ASN A 76 13.44 -1.84 -0.15
N THR A 77 12.61 -0.89 0.27
CA THR A 77 11.18 -1.09 0.52
C THR A 77 10.35 -0.58 -0.65
N GLN A 78 9.41 -1.40 -1.13
CA GLN A 78 8.56 -1.06 -2.27
C GLN A 78 7.36 -0.18 -1.88
N TYR A 79 6.74 -0.44 -0.72
CA TYR A 79 5.55 0.30 -0.27
C TYR A 79 5.57 0.68 1.19
N GLN A 80 4.84 1.74 1.51
CA GLN A 80 4.64 2.22 2.87
C GLN A 80 3.16 2.46 3.17
N PHE A 81 2.79 2.29 4.43
CA PHE A 81 1.43 2.57 4.87
C PHE A 81 1.36 3.02 6.33
N SER A 82 0.33 3.81 6.65
CA SER A 82 -0.05 4.12 8.04
C SER A 82 -1.07 3.12 8.55
N VAL A 83 -1.27 3.07 9.88
CA VAL A 83 -2.32 2.22 10.50
C VAL A 83 -3.69 2.49 9.86
N TRP A 84 -3.99 3.76 9.58
CA TRP A 84 -5.25 4.15 8.95
C TRP A 84 -5.42 3.55 7.55
N LYS A 85 -4.38 3.62 6.71
CA LYS A 85 -4.40 3.07 5.34
C LYS A 85 -4.69 1.57 5.35
N LEU A 86 -3.99 0.81 6.20
CA LEU A 86 -4.21 -0.63 6.31
C LEU A 86 -5.60 -0.93 6.91
N LYS A 87 -6.04 -0.19 7.92
CA LYS A 87 -7.40 -0.32 8.47
C LYS A 87 -8.45 -0.14 7.38
N THR A 88 -8.41 0.95 6.61
CA THR A 88 -9.35 1.22 5.52
C THR A 88 -9.40 0.08 4.50
N PHE A 89 -8.25 -0.48 4.14
CA PHE A 89 -8.21 -1.66 3.29
C PHE A 89 -8.85 -2.87 3.95
N ILE A 90 -8.48 -3.19 5.20
CA ILE A 90 -9.03 -4.36 5.88
C ILE A 90 -10.56 -4.26 5.98
N GLU A 91 -11.08 -3.10 6.35
CA GLU A 91 -12.52 -2.92 6.56
C GLU A 91 -13.29 -3.03 5.25
N SER A 92 -12.75 -2.50 4.15
CA SER A 92 -13.38 -2.56 2.83
C SER A 92 -13.19 -3.90 2.10
N PHE A 93 -12.08 -4.60 2.32
CA PHE A 93 -11.77 -5.89 1.67
C PHE A 93 -12.41 -7.08 2.38
N TYR A 94 -12.44 -7.06 3.71
CA TYR A 94 -12.95 -8.17 4.52
C TYR A 94 -14.36 -7.92 5.09
N ASP A 95 -14.94 -6.75 4.83
CA ASP A 95 -16.25 -6.33 5.34
C ASP A 95 -16.38 -6.52 6.86
N LYS A 96 -15.44 -5.93 7.61
CA LYS A 96 -15.39 -6.02 9.08
C LYS A 96 -14.86 -4.74 9.69
N ASN A 97 -15.27 -4.43 10.91
CA ASN A 97 -14.71 -3.31 11.66
C ASN A 97 -13.41 -3.73 12.37
N ILE A 98 -12.41 -2.86 12.38
CA ILE A 98 -11.13 -3.09 13.08
C ILE A 98 -10.87 -1.96 14.06
N ASP A 99 -10.57 -2.32 15.31
CA ASP A 99 -10.08 -1.32 16.26
C ASP A 99 -8.68 -0.84 15.86
N GLN A 100 -8.54 0.48 15.71
CA GLN A 100 -7.31 1.08 15.21
C GLN A 100 -6.15 0.92 16.20
N SER A 101 -6.42 1.01 17.51
CA SER A 101 -5.41 0.88 18.55
C SER A 101 -4.87 -0.56 18.61
N ALA A 102 -5.76 -1.55 18.60
CA ALA A 102 -5.40 -2.96 18.53
C ALA A 102 -4.63 -3.30 17.24
N LEU A 103 -4.99 -2.69 16.09
CA LEU A 103 -4.24 -2.85 14.85
C LEU A 103 -2.82 -2.29 14.98
N LYS A 104 -2.69 -1.09 15.55
CA LYS A 104 -1.39 -0.48 15.82
C LYS A 104 -0.53 -1.34 16.73
N GLU A 105 -1.06 -1.81 17.87
CA GLU A 105 -0.35 -2.68 18.81
C GLU A 105 0.13 -3.97 18.15
N SER A 106 -0.70 -4.56 17.29
CA SER A 106 -0.33 -5.75 16.55
C SER A 106 0.76 -5.49 15.51
N LEU A 107 0.72 -4.35 14.81
CA LEU A 107 1.78 -3.94 13.87
C LEU A 107 3.10 -3.66 14.63
N ASP A 108 3.04 -2.97 15.76
CA ASP A 108 4.19 -2.71 16.63
C ASP A 108 4.82 -4.02 17.14
N THR A 109 3.99 -5.01 17.48
CA THR A 109 4.46 -6.36 17.85
C THR A 109 5.19 -7.05 16.70
N LEU A 110 4.75 -6.87 15.45
CA LEU A 110 5.48 -7.40 14.29
C LEU A 110 6.84 -6.72 14.11
N VAL A 111 6.92 -5.41 14.39
CA VAL A 111 8.18 -4.65 14.36
C VAL A 111 9.16 -5.16 15.42
N VAL A 112 8.70 -5.34 16.66
CA VAL A 112 9.53 -5.91 17.74
C VAL A 112 10.06 -7.32 17.39
N ASN A 113 9.26 -8.10 16.67
CA ASN A 113 9.62 -9.45 16.25
C ASN A 113 10.40 -9.50 14.91
N ASN A 114 10.86 -8.36 14.38
CA ASN A 114 11.58 -8.25 13.10
C ASN A 114 10.80 -8.81 11.89
N LYS A 115 9.47 -8.83 11.95
CA LYS A 115 8.58 -9.26 10.84
C LYS A 115 8.05 -8.12 10.01
N LEU A 116 8.27 -6.88 10.45
CA LEU A 116 7.86 -5.65 9.79
C LEU A 116 8.86 -4.55 10.18
N LYS A 117 9.06 -3.55 9.33
CA LYS A 117 9.92 -2.39 9.65
C LYS A 117 9.06 -1.13 9.77
N LYS A 118 9.53 -0.17 10.58
CA LYS A 118 9.02 1.20 10.57
C LYS A 118 9.95 2.11 9.80
N LEU A 119 9.38 3.16 9.22
CA LEU A 119 10.15 4.24 8.63
C LEU A 119 10.98 4.95 9.71
N VAL A 120 12.28 5.09 9.43
CA VAL A 120 13.23 5.84 10.26
C VAL A 120 13.92 6.87 9.39
N ILE A 121 13.78 8.15 9.72
CA ILE A 121 14.46 9.26 9.03
C ILE A 121 15.24 10.04 10.07
N GLU A 122 16.56 10.18 9.86
CA GLU A 122 17.45 10.91 10.77
C GLU A 122 17.32 10.47 12.24
N GLY A 123 17.17 9.16 12.47
CA GLY A 123 16.99 8.57 13.81
C GLY A 123 15.60 8.74 14.42
N ARG A 124 14.68 9.44 13.75
CA ARG A 124 13.27 9.54 14.17
C ARG A 124 12.45 8.41 13.59
N VAL A 125 11.73 7.69 14.46
CA VAL A 125 10.79 6.63 14.09
C VAL A 125 9.41 7.23 13.81
N PHE A 126 8.83 6.89 12.67
CA PHE A 126 7.49 7.32 12.28
C PHE A 126 6.48 6.15 12.39
N ASP A 127 5.21 6.45 12.64
CA ASP A 127 4.11 5.46 12.60
C ASP A 127 3.70 5.11 11.15
N ILE A 128 4.72 4.82 10.34
CA ILE A 128 4.65 4.38 8.96
C ILE A 128 5.38 3.05 8.88
N TYR A 129 4.73 2.05 8.32
CA TYR A 129 5.22 0.69 8.19
C TYR A 129 5.66 0.42 6.76
N LEU A 130 6.69 -0.39 6.63
CA LEU A 130 7.39 -0.67 5.39
C LEU A 130 7.13 -2.11 4.95
N ILE A 131 6.76 -2.32 3.69
CA ILE A 131 6.59 -3.64 3.07
C ILE A 131 7.33 -3.74 1.74
N GLU A 132 8.05 -4.85 1.59
CA GLU A 132 8.71 -5.32 0.37
C GLU A 132 7.71 -6.10 -0.49
#